data_AF-A0A7S2MML6-F1
#
_entry.id   AF-A0A7S2MML6-F1
#
_cell.length_a   1.000
_cell.length_b   1.000
_cell.length_c   1.000
_cell.angle_alpha   90.00
_cell.angle_beta   90.00
_cell.angle_gamma   90.00
#
_symmetry.space_group_name_H-M   'P 1'
#
loop_
_entity.id
_entity.type
_entity.pdbx_description
1 polymer ?
#
loop_
_entity_poly.entity_id
_entity_poly.type
_entity_poly.pdbx_seq_one_letter_code
_entity_poly.pdbx_strand_id
1 'polypeptide(L)'
;GDLGDGRLYTLSVHCESNYPLRKAESTYDVGLPDGCDDVEYMASLQDIVKRAFEEVQPDLVLYDAGVDVYEGDKLGRLNISVDGIRQRDRWVLNQCVTEGIPVVAVVGGGYDRDVNALARRHAIVHEECAYVWRKLRMWES
;
A
#
# COMPACT_ATOMS: atom_id res chain seq x y z
N GLY A 1 -4.22 20.04 7.21
CA GLY A 1 -4.06 20.21 8.67
C GLY A 1 -2.62 19.92 8.99
N ASP A 2 -1.92 20.89 9.56
CA ASP A 2 -0.45 20.94 9.61
C ASP A 2 0.15 19.70 10.29
N LEU A 3 0.69 18.77 9.49
CA LEU A 3 1.33 17.55 9.95
C LEU A 3 2.74 17.92 10.43
N GLY A 4 2.85 18.23 11.73
CA GLY A 4 4.03 18.26 12.59
C GLY A 4 5.43 18.42 11.95
N ASP A 5 6.08 19.53 12.25
CA ASP A 5 7.53 19.86 12.13
C ASP A 5 8.27 19.57 10.80
N GLY A 6 7.58 19.09 9.77
CA GLY A 6 8.17 18.78 8.46
C GLY A 6 8.89 17.42 8.39
N ARG A 7 8.69 16.52 9.38
CA ARG A 7 9.28 15.17 9.39
C ARG A 7 8.29 14.04 9.07
N LEU A 8 7.01 14.35 8.90
CA LEU A 8 5.99 13.37 8.50
C LEU A 8 5.53 13.65 7.07
N TYR A 9 5.68 12.64 6.22
CA TYR A 9 5.22 12.63 4.85
C TYR A 9 4.19 11.51 4.69
N THR A 10 3.06 11.81 4.05
CA THR A 10 2.02 10.82 3.78
C THR A 10 1.90 10.58 2.28
N LEU A 11 1.76 9.32 1.89
CA LEU A 11 1.53 8.91 0.52
C LEU A 11 0.27 8.07 0.46
N SER A 12 -0.65 8.44 -0.44
CA SER A 12 -1.91 7.75 -0.63
C SER A 12 -2.15 7.46 -2.12
N VAL A 13 -2.49 6.21 -2.43
CA VAL A 13 -2.96 5.77 -3.75
C VAL A 13 -4.35 5.18 -3.56
N HIS A 14 -5.36 5.80 -4.15
CA HIS A 14 -6.76 5.48 -3.84
C HIS A 14 -7.67 5.81 -5.02
N CYS A 15 -8.91 5.29 -5.03
CA CYS A 15 -9.90 5.72 -6.01
C CYS A 15 -10.39 7.15 -5.70
N GLU A 16 -10.43 8.05 -6.68
CA GLU A 16 -10.82 9.46 -6.52
C GLU A 16 -12.20 9.62 -5.87
N SER A 17 -13.10 8.69 -6.14
CA SER A 17 -14.50 8.75 -5.76
C SER A 17 -14.85 7.84 -4.56
N ASN A 18 -13.85 7.23 -3.92
CA ASN A 18 -14.07 6.34 -2.77
C ASN A 18 -14.46 7.08 -1.49
N TYR A 19 -14.92 6.30 -0.50
CA TYR A 19 -15.21 6.82 0.83
C TYR A 19 -13.92 7.03 1.64
N PRO A 20 -13.81 8.08 2.47
CA PRO A 20 -14.76 9.18 2.65
C PRO A 20 -14.68 10.23 1.53
N LEU A 21 -15.84 10.84 1.20
CA LEU A 21 -15.95 11.89 0.18
C LEU A 21 -15.04 13.10 0.44
N ARG A 22 -14.67 13.34 1.71
CA ARG A 22 -13.67 14.34 2.08
C ARG A 22 -12.42 13.61 2.56
N LYS A 23 -11.40 13.60 1.71
CA LYS A 23 -10.12 12.97 2.00
C LYS A 23 -9.25 13.87 2.87
N ALA A 24 -8.41 13.25 3.69
CA ALA A 24 -7.31 13.96 4.31
C ALA A 24 -6.32 14.37 3.20
N GLU A 25 -5.75 15.56 3.30
CA GLU A 25 -4.69 15.98 2.38
C GLU A 25 -3.42 15.19 2.70
N SER A 26 -2.90 14.46 1.71
CA SER A 26 -1.61 13.76 1.80
C SER A 26 -0.50 14.60 1.17
N THR A 27 0.75 14.39 1.59
CA THR A 27 1.91 15.04 0.93
C THR A 27 2.04 14.57 -0.52
N TYR A 28 1.84 13.28 -0.75
CA TYR A 28 1.73 12.64 -2.05
C TYR A 28 0.36 11.98 -2.15
N ASP A 29 -0.48 12.45 -3.07
CA ASP A 29 -1.88 12.03 -3.15
C ASP A 29 -2.20 11.68 -4.61
N VAL A 30 -2.47 10.40 -4.88
CA VAL A 30 -2.76 9.88 -6.23
C VAL A 30 -4.17 9.33 -6.26
N GLY A 31 -5.02 10.09 -6.92
CA GLY A 31 -6.37 9.68 -7.29
C GLY A 31 -6.36 8.80 -8.54
N LEU A 32 -7.03 7.65 -8.45
CA LEU A 32 -7.24 6.73 -9.56
C LEU A 32 -8.72 6.68 -9.96
N PRO A 33 -9.03 6.41 -11.24
CA PRO A 33 -10.40 6.27 -11.68
C PRO A 33 -11.08 5.02 -11.09
N ASP A 34 -12.41 5.04 -11.06
CA ASP A 34 -13.22 3.86 -10.77
C ASP A 34 -12.85 2.68 -11.66
N GLY A 35 -12.74 1.50 -11.05
CA GLY A 35 -12.47 0.27 -11.78
C GLY A 35 -11.05 0.17 -12.34
N CYS A 36 -10.13 1.05 -11.92
CA CYS A 36 -8.70 0.93 -12.22
C CYS A 36 -8.20 -0.49 -11.90
N ASP A 37 -7.49 -1.08 -12.85
CA ASP A 37 -7.05 -2.48 -12.82
C ASP A 37 -5.65 -2.64 -12.22
N ASP A 38 -5.21 -3.89 -12.09
CA ASP A 38 -3.89 -4.23 -11.53
C ASP A 38 -2.73 -3.50 -12.24
N VAL A 39 -2.80 -3.32 -13.56
CA VAL A 39 -1.70 -2.77 -14.36
C VAL A 39 -1.57 -1.27 -14.13
N GLU A 40 -2.69 -0.54 -14.28
CA GLU A 40 -2.71 0.91 -14.08
C GLU A 40 -2.43 1.28 -12.62
N TYR A 41 -2.96 0.50 -11.67
CA TYR A 41 -2.70 0.69 -10.24
C TYR A 41 -1.22 0.52 -9.92
N MET A 42 -0.61 -0.57 -10.40
CA MET A 42 0.81 -0.82 -10.13
C MET A 42 1.71 0.22 -10.78
N ALA A 43 1.43 0.65 -12.02
CA ALA A 43 2.21 1.72 -12.65
C ALA A 43 2.17 3.02 -11.82
N SER A 44 0.97 3.45 -11.44
CA SER A 44 0.76 4.66 -10.63
C SER A 44 1.45 4.58 -9.27
N LEU A 45 1.32 3.43 -8.59
CA LEU A 45 1.98 3.17 -7.30
C LEU A 45 3.51 3.24 -7.42
N GLN A 46 4.07 2.59 -8.43
CA GLN A 46 5.53 2.52 -8.59
C GLN A 46 6.13 3.90 -8.82
N ASP A 47 5.50 4.69 -9.68
CA ASP A 47 5.95 6.04 -10.00
C ASP A 47 5.92 6.94 -8.77
N ILE A 48 4.82 6.93 -8.00
CA ILE A 48 4.70 7.83 -6.85
C ILE A 48 5.58 7.40 -5.68
N VAL A 49 5.71 6.10 -5.40
CA VAL A 49 6.57 5.61 -4.31
C VAL A 49 8.03 5.91 -4.62
N LYS A 50 8.48 5.69 -5.86
CA LYS A 50 9.84 6.02 -6.27
C LYS A 50 10.13 7.52 -6.07
N ARG A 51 9.23 8.38 -6.54
CA ARG A 51 9.36 9.83 -6.37
C ARG A 51 9.42 10.22 -4.90
N ALA A 52 8.55 9.68 -4.05
CA ALA A 52 8.54 9.97 -2.63
C ALA A 52 9.83 9.50 -1.94
N PHE A 53 10.38 8.34 -2.30
CA PHE A 53 11.63 7.85 -1.72
C PHE A 53 12.82 8.74 -2.12
N GLU A 54 12.87 9.19 -3.36
CA GLU A 54 13.91 10.11 -3.86
C GLU A 54 13.84 11.49 -3.20
N GLU A 55 12.63 12.04 -3.02
CA GLU A 55 12.42 13.38 -2.45
C GLU A 55 12.52 13.41 -0.92
N VAL A 56 11.99 12.39 -0.23
CA VAL A 56 11.89 12.35 1.25
C VAL A 56 13.10 11.69 1.88
N GLN A 57 13.70 10.69 1.23
CA GLN A 57 14.75 9.83 1.80
C GLN A 57 14.40 9.33 3.21
N PRO A 58 13.30 8.57 3.38
CA PRO A 58 12.73 8.30 4.69
C PRO A 58 13.62 7.39 5.55
N ASP A 59 13.75 7.72 6.82
CA ASP A 59 14.42 6.86 7.82
C ASP A 59 13.56 5.65 8.24
N LEU A 60 12.24 5.71 8.00
CA LEU A 60 11.26 4.68 8.36
C LEU A 60 10.02 4.79 7.46
N VAL A 61 9.51 3.65 7.00
CA VAL A 61 8.21 3.56 6.32
C VAL A 61 7.19 2.85 7.22
N LEU A 62 6.06 3.52 7.47
CA LEU A 62 4.86 2.89 8.00
C LEU A 62 3.94 2.54 6.83
N TYR A 63 3.81 1.26 6.53
CA TYR A 63 3.03 0.78 5.39
C TYR A 63 1.65 0.29 5.85
N ASP A 64 0.62 1.04 5.50
CA ASP A 64 -0.78 0.69 5.77
C ASP A 64 -1.36 -0.16 4.62
N ALA A 65 -1.40 -1.49 4.81
CA ALA A 65 -1.78 -2.45 3.80
C ALA A 65 -3.29 -2.68 3.76
N GLY A 66 -4.03 -1.69 3.26
CA GLY A 66 -5.47 -1.80 3.00
C GLY A 66 -5.80 -2.78 1.87
N VAL A 67 -6.84 -3.58 2.02
CA VAL A 67 -7.36 -4.53 1.02
C VAL A 67 -8.71 -4.10 0.45
N ASP A 68 -9.14 -2.88 0.77
CA ASP A 68 -10.33 -2.24 0.22
C ASP A 68 -10.18 -1.87 -1.27
N VAL A 69 -8.97 -1.94 -1.81
CA VAL A 69 -8.71 -1.85 -3.26
C VAL A 69 -9.25 -3.05 -4.07
N TYR A 70 -9.64 -4.14 -3.39
CA TYR A 70 -10.11 -5.37 -4.04
C TYR A 70 -11.37 -5.13 -4.89
N GLU A 71 -11.43 -5.77 -6.07
CA GLU A 71 -12.59 -5.71 -7.00
C GLU A 71 -13.96 -5.99 -6.35
N GLY A 72 -13.99 -6.83 -5.31
CA GLY A 72 -15.21 -7.18 -4.58
C GLY A 72 -15.47 -6.31 -3.34
N ASP A 73 -14.63 -5.31 -3.07
CA ASP A 73 -14.81 -4.40 -1.95
C ASP A 73 -15.96 -3.41 -2.21
N LYS A 74 -16.69 -3.05 -1.15
CA LYS A 74 -17.88 -2.21 -1.26
C LYS A 74 -17.59 -0.72 -1.25
N LEU A 75 -16.44 -0.32 -0.72
CA LEU A 75 -16.11 1.08 -0.47
C LEU A 75 -14.96 1.58 -1.34
N GLY A 76 -14.02 0.70 -1.72
CA GLY A 76 -12.79 1.14 -2.40
C GLY A 76 -12.91 1.43 -3.91
N ARG A 77 -13.88 0.84 -4.62
CA ARG A 77 -14.21 1.13 -6.04
C ARG A 77 -13.10 0.91 -7.08
N LEU A 78 -12.00 0.27 -6.70
CA LEU A 78 -10.96 -0.20 -7.63
C LEU A 78 -11.26 -1.64 -8.05
N ASN A 79 -10.61 -2.11 -9.12
CA ASN A 79 -10.80 -3.46 -9.66
C ASN A 79 -9.53 -4.29 -9.49
N ILE A 80 -8.92 -4.26 -8.30
CA ILE A 80 -7.65 -4.95 -8.04
C ILE A 80 -7.92 -6.39 -7.65
N SER A 81 -7.20 -7.32 -8.27
CA SER A 81 -7.30 -8.74 -7.97
C SER A 81 -6.57 -9.09 -6.66
N VAL A 82 -6.79 -10.30 -6.15
CA VAL A 82 -6.01 -10.81 -5.00
C VAL A 82 -4.51 -10.89 -5.34
N ASP A 83 -4.17 -11.24 -6.58
CA ASP A 83 -2.79 -11.28 -7.05
C ASP A 83 -2.20 -9.87 -7.20
N GLY A 84 -3.02 -8.88 -7.61
CA GLY A 84 -2.65 -7.46 -7.64
C GLY A 84 -2.30 -6.93 -6.24
N ILE A 85 -3.11 -7.25 -5.22
CA ILE A 85 -2.80 -6.91 -3.81
C ILE A 85 -1.47 -7.54 -3.39
N ARG A 86 -1.26 -8.82 -3.69
CA ARG A 86 -0.01 -9.51 -3.38
C ARG A 86 1.19 -8.88 -4.08
N GLN A 87 1.03 -8.50 -5.35
CA GLN A 87 2.07 -7.85 -6.13
C GLN A 87 2.44 -6.48 -5.55
N ARG A 88 1.43 -5.69 -5.17
CA ARG A 88 1.60 -4.39 -4.49
C ARG A 88 2.41 -4.56 -3.21
N ASP A 89 1.93 -5.38 -2.28
CA ASP A 89 2.55 -5.56 -0.96
C ASP A 89 4.00 -6.04 -1.12
N ARG A 90 4.23 -7.06 -1.95
CA ARG A 90 5.57 -7.57 -2.26
C ARG A 90 6.48 -6.48 -2.81
N TRP A 91 5.99 -5.69 -3.76
CA TRP A 91 6.81 -4.69 -4.42
C TRP A 91 7.22 -3.60 -3.43
N VAL A 92 6.29 -3.02 -2.67
CA VAL A 92 6.58 -1.98 -1.66
C VAL A 92 7.57 -2.49 -0.61
N LEU A 93 7.34 -3.69 -0.07
CA LEU A 93 8.23 -4.30 0.92
C LEU A 93 9.63 -4.54 0.35
N ASN A 94 9.72 -5.06 -0.88
CA ASN A 94 10.99 -5.29 -1.54
C ASN A 94 11.74 -3.96 -1.76
N GLN A 95 11.05 -2.89 -2.20
CA GLN A 95 11.69 -1.57 -2.37
C GLN A 95 12.28 -1.05 -1.06
N CYS A 96 11.51 -1.07 0.02
CA CYS A 96 11.99 -0.60 1.33
C CYS A 96 13.26 -1.35 1.74
N VAL A 97 13.24 -2.69 1.68
CA VAL A 97 14.39 -3.49 2.09
C VAL A 97 15.59 -3.33 1.16
N THR A 98 15.39 -3.24 -0.16
CA THR A 98 16.51 -3.06 -1.10
C THR A 98 17.18 -1.70 -0.97
N GLU A 99 16.44 -0.67 -0.59
CA GLU A 99 16.96 0.68 -0.32
C GLU A 99 17.53 0.81 1.11
N GLY A 100 17.48 -0.26 1.92
CA GLY A 100 17.95 -0.26 3.30
C GLY A 100 17.05 0.52 4.27
N ILE A 101 15.80 0.78 3.90
CA ILE A 101 14.83 1.54 4.68
C ILE A 101 14.02 0.58 5.56
N PRO A 102 14.05 0.74 6.90
CA PRO A 102 13.19 -0.01 7.81
C PRO A 102 11.71 0.17 7.46
N VAL A 103 10.94 -0.91 7.50
CA VAL A 103 9.50 -0.89 7.21
C VAL A 103 8.71 -1.60 8.30
N VAL A 104 7.61 -0.97 8.72
CA VAL A 104 6.60 -1.55 9.61
C VAL A 104 5.30 -1.63 8.82
N ALA A 105 4.84 -2.84 8.54
CA ALA A 105 3.57 -3.08 7.86
C ALA A 105 2.45 -3.29 8.88
N VAL A 106 1.33 -2.61 8.66
CA VAL A 106 0.10 -2.76 9.44
C VAL A 106 -1.06 -3.11 8.53
N VAL A 107 -2.09 -3.74 9.11
CA VAL A 107 -3.32 -4.04 8.39
C VAL A 107 -4.19 -2.78 8.29
N GLY A 108 -4.63 -2.45 7.08
CA GLY A 108 -5.50 -1.31 6.80
C GLY A 108 -6.98 -1.65 6.60
N GLY A 109 -7.67 -0.85 5.79
CA GLY A 109 -9.10 -1.01 5.48
C GLY A 109 -9.44 -2.26 4.66
N GLY A 110 -10.72 -2.65 4.64
CA GLY A 110 -11.26 -3.80 3.90
C GLY A 110 -12.68 -4.14 4.36
N TYR A 111 -13.64 -4.22 3.43
CA TYR A 111 -15.08 -4.12 3.73
C TYR A 111 -15.93 -5.18 3.02
N ASP A 112 -15.45 -6.42 3.02
CA ASP A 112 -16.18 -7.58 2.53
C ASP A 112 -17.04 -8.23 3.63
N ARG A 113 -18.18 -8.83 3.23
CA ARG A 113 -19.05 -9.61 4.12
C ARG A 113 -18.47 -11.00 4.41
N ASP A 114 -17.70 -11.58 3.49
CA ASP A 114 -17.02 -12.84 3.78
C ASP A 114 -15.79 -12.57 4.65
N VAL A 115 -15.98 -12.72 5.97
CA VAL A 115 -14.93 -12.53 6.99
C VAL A 115 -13.73 -13.43 6.74
N ASN A 116 -13.93 -14.65 6.24
CA ASN A 116 -12.82 -15.56 5.98
C ASN A 116 -12.02 -15.13 4.74
N ALA A 117 -12.70 -14.68 3.68
CA ALA A 117 -12.04 -14.13 2.50
C ALA A 117 -11.30 -12.82 2.83
N LEU A 118 -11.93 -11.96 3.64
CA LEU A 118 -11.33 -10.71 4.12
C LEU A 118 -10.08 -10.99 4.96
N ALA A 119 -10.15 -11.90 5.93
CA ALA A 119 -9.02 -12.29 6.76
C ALA A 119 -7.86 -12.86 5.93
N ARG A 120 -8.16 -13.69 4.91
CA ARG A 120 -7.14 -14.19 3.98
C ARG A 120 -6.47 -13.08 3.19
N ARG A 121 -7.23 -12.07 2.74
CA ARG A 121 -6.66 -10.91 2.05
C ARG A 121 -5.77 -10.09 2.98
N HIS A 122 -6.18 -9.82 4.21
CA HIS A 122 -5.31 -9.14 5.18
C HIS A 122 -4.07 -9.95 5.55
N ALA A 123 -4.12 -11.28 5.51
CA ALA A 123 -2.96 -12.12 5.76
C ALA A 123 -1.86 -11.97 4.69
N ILE A 124 -2.19 -11.49 3.49
CA ILE A 124 -1.23 -11.33 2.37
C ILE A 124 -0.03 -10.49 2.78
N VAL A 125 -0.22 -9.38 3.49
CA VAL A 125 0.90 -8.52 3.89
C VAL A 125 1.90 -9.27 4.78
N HIS A 126 1.41 -10.13 5.68
CA HIS A 126 2.27 -10.95 6.54
C HIS A 126 3.01 -12.04 5.74
N GLU A 127 2.33 -12.67 4.78
CA GLU A 127 2.93 -13.65 3.88
C GLU A 127 4.04 -13.02 3.04
N GLU A 128 3.82 -11.82 2.51
CA GLU A 128 4.78 -11.10 1.68
C GLU A 128 5.96 -10.54 2.50
N CYS A 129 5.73 -10.07 3.73
CA CYS A 129 6.80 -9.77 4.68
C CYS A 129 7.70 -11.00 4.90
N ALA A 130 7.11 -12.16 5.19
CA ALA A 130 7.86 -13.40 5.39
C ALA A 130 8.58 -13.85 4.11
N TYR A 131 7.98 -13.64 2.93
CA TYR A 131 8.59 -13.94 1.64
C TYR A 131 9.83 -13.08 1.39
N VAL A 132 9.71 -11.75 1.49
CA VAL A 132 10.82 -10.81 1.24
C VAL A 132 11.96 -11.04 2.23
N TRP A 133 11.64 -11.19 3.53
CA TRP A 133 12.63 -11.48 4.57
C TRP A 133 13.48 -12.72 4.27
N ARG A 134 12.83 -13.81 3.87
CA ARG A 134 13.52 -15.07 3.49
C ARG A 134 14.31 -14.92 2.20
N LYS A 135 13.72 -14.30 1.17
CA LYS A 135 14.34 -14.11 -0.14
C LYS A 135 15.66 -13.35 -0.03
N LEU A 136 15.70 -12.32 0.82
CA LEU A 136 16.87 -11.46 1.02
C LEU A 136 17.81 -11.97 2.14
N ARG A 137 17.57 -13.17 2.67
CA ARG A 137 18.43 -13.85 3.66
C ARG A 137 18.77 -13.00 4.89
N MET A 138 17.85 -12.17 5.36
CA MET A 138 18.08 -11.26 6.49
C MET A 138 18.25 -11.95 7.86
N TRP A 139 18.33 -13.29 7.89
CA TRP A 139 18.55 -14.10 9.09
C TRP A 139 19.99 -14.64 9.20
N GLU A 140 20.82 -14.47 8.18
CA GLU A 140 22.23 -14.92 8.16
C GLU A 140 23.20 -13.84 8.70
N SER A 141 22.74 -12.99 9.65
CA SER A 141 23.53 -11.90 10.25
C SER A 141 24.43 -12.36 11.39
#